data_AF-F4HJE3-F1
#
_entry.id   AF-F4HJE3-F1
#
_cell.length_a   1.000
_cell.length_b   1.000
_cell.length_c   1.000
_cell.angle_alpha   90.00
_cell.angle_beta   90.00
_cell.angle_gamma   90.00
#
_symmetry.space_group_name_H-M   'P 1'
#
loop_
_entity.id
_entity.type
_entity.pdbx_description
1 polymer ?
#
loop_
_entity_poly.entity_id
_entity_poly.type
_entity_poly.pdbx_seq_one_letter_code
_entity_poly.pdbx_strand_id
1 'polypeptide(L)'
;MTLRKAYMKRMLKFMFKRKNLLDMVFMWAVLIVVSLLSKYLPYTSITEKSLVKLVEDYFHMPLSETSLDIAFLIMELPLLIGVLATTTTTTIPLKTILYEKVSGNIEIILSYCRNINEFIKAIFLSTITVSLLAYFLYSLVGLATILGYKLIYGVEFQLPSTFYAIMFILNPIIILLSSSLAVLVPVIKPSIASIEFSSLSSNNPAILLASSPPIILFVIATLFPLYIPKMAIYIPPATALILGMTLLIAKRTLRRDLLVKRS
;
A
#
# COMPACT_ATOMS: atom_id res chain seq x y z
N MET A 1 27.62 8.10 -11.57
CA MET A 1 26.37 8.02 -10.77
C MET A 1 25.83 6.59 -10.87
N THR A 2 25.56 5.90 -9.76
CA THR A 2 25.10 4.49 -9.80
C THR A 2 23.65 4.39 -10.30
N LEU A 3 23.29 3.31 -10.99
CA LEU A 3 21.91 3.06 -11.47
C LEU A 3 20.88 3.21 -10.35
N ARG A 4 21.19 2.69 -9.15
CA ARG A 4 20.35 2.87 -7.95
C ARG A 4 20.05 4.33 -7.65
N LYS A 5 21.07 5.21 -7.63
CA LYS A 5 20.87 6.64 -7.36
C LYS A 5 20.03 7.31 -8.45
N ALA A 6 20.17 6.88 -9.71
CA ALA A 6 19.40 7.41 -10.83
C ALA A 6 17.91 7.05 -10.73
N TYR A 7 17.60 5.78 -10.51
CA TYR A 7 16.22 5.31 -10.37
C TYR A 7 15.53 5.88 -9.14
N MET A 8 16.22 5.93 -8.00
CA MET A 8 15.70 6.55 -6.79
C MET A 8 15.38 8.04 -7.02
N LYS A 9 16.30 8.81 -7.61
CA LYS A 9 16.05 10.23 -7.93
C LYS A 9 14.87 10.40 -8.89
N ARG A 10 14.73 9.51 -9.87
CA ARG A 10 13.63 9.54 -10.86
C ARG A 10 12.27 9.23 -10.22
N MET A 11 12.19 8.18 -9.42
CA MET A 11 10.96 7.82 -8.71
C MET A 11 10.54 8.90 -7.73
N LEU A 12 11.49 9.48 -6.97
CA LEU A 12 11.21 10.63 -6.09
C LEU A 12 10.72 11.85 -6.89
N LYS A 13 11.34 12.16 -8.03
CA LYS A 13 10.88 13.23 -8.93
C LYS A 13 9.45 12.98 -9.43
N PHE A 14 9.10 11.74 -9.75
CA PHE A 14 7.72 11.39 -10.10
C PHE A 14 6.79 11.54 -8.91
N MET A 15 7.14 11.01 -7.73
CA MET A 15 6.33 11.12 -6.52
C MET A 15 5.98 12.57 -6.19
N PHE A 16 6.97 13.47 -6.22
CA PHE A 16 6.79 14.90 -5.93
C PHE A 16 6.39 15.74 -7.15
N LYS A 17 6.04 15.14 -8.29
CA LYS A 17 5.47 15.88 -9.43
C LYS A 17 4.10 16.43 -9.04
N ARG A 18 3.83 17.70 -9.35
CA ARG A 18 2.60 18.43 -8.96
C ARG A 18 1.32 17.59 -9.00
N LYS A 19 1.06 16.87 -10.10
CA LYS A 19 -0.12 16.00 -10.24
C LYS A 19 -0.17 14.90 -9.17
N ASN A 20 0.90 14.12 -9.01
CA ASN A 20 0.94 13.02 -8.05
C ASN A 20 0.93 13.54 -6.60
N LEU A 21 1.52 14.71 -6.34
CA LEU A 21 1.44 15.34 -5.01
C LEU A 21 0.02 15.78 -4.68
N LEU A 22 -0.70 16.37 -5.64
CA LEU A 22 -2.13 16.68 -5.47
C LEU A 22 -2.96 15.41 -5.22
N ASP A 23 -2.70 14.34 -5.97
CA ASP A 23 -3.36 13.04 -5.77
C ASP A 23 -3.10 12.52 -4.34
N MET A 24 -1.86 12.60 -3.85
CA MET A 24 -1.51 12.21 -2.47
C MET A 24 -2.24 13.06 -1.42
N VAL A 25 -2.26 14.38 -1.59
CA VAL A 25 -2.96 15.31 -0.68
C VAL A 25 -4.46 15.02 -0.66
N PHE A 26 -5.06 14.73 -1.83
CA PHE A 26 -6.46 14.32 -1.92
C PHE A 26 -6.70 13.02 -1.14
N MET A 27 -5.82 12.01 -1.28
CA MET A 27 -5.93 10.77 -0.52
C MET A 27 -5.74 10.99 0.99
N TRP A 28 -4.91 11.94 1.42
CA TRP A 28 -4.79 12.33 2.83
C TRP A 28 -6.07 12.98 3.34
N ALA A 29 -6.69 13.85 2.54
CA ALA A 29 -7.99 14.44 2.88
C ALA A 29 -9.07 13.36 3.00
N VAL A 30 -9.12 12.41 2.07
CA VAL A 30 -10.04 11.25 2.15
C VAL A 30 -9.82 10.45 3.43
N LEU A 31 -8.56 10.16 3.79
CA LEU A 31 -8.21 9.48 5.04
C LEU A 31 -8.79 10.22 6.25
N ILE A 32 -8.50 11.52 6.36
CA ILE A 32 -8.95 12.35 7.48
C ILE A 32 -10.47 12.38 7.54
N VAL A 33 -11.15 12.66 6.42
CA VAL A 33 -12.61 12.79 6.36
C VAL A 33 -13.29 11.48 6.70
N VAL A 34 -12.88 10.36 6.12
CA VAL A 34 -13.47 9.04 6.41
C VAL A 34 -13.27 8.67 7.88
N SER A 35 -12.09 8.92 8.43
CA SER A 35 -11.80 8.63 9.84
C SER A 35 -12.54 9.53 10.83
N LEU A 36 -12.76 10.81 10.51
CA LEU A 36 -13.48 11.74 11.38
C LEU A 36 -15.00 11.59 11.28
N LEU A 37 -15.51 11.17 10.12
CA LEU A 37 -16.95 11.04 9.86
C LEU A 37 -17.48 9.61 10.06
N SER A 38 -16.63 8.62 10.33
CA SER A 38 -17.04 7.23 10.52
C SER A 38 -18.11 7.06 11.61
N LYS A 39 -18.06 7.88 12.66
CA LYS A 39 -19.06 7.96 13.74
C LYS A 39 -20.49 8.28 13.27
N TYR A 40 -20.64 8.95 12.13
CA TYR A 40 -21.97 9.33 11.60
C TYR A 40 -22.55 8.29 10.63
N LEU A 41 -21.81 7.23 10.32
CA LEU A 41 -22.26 6.20 9.39
C LEU A 41 -22.85 5.02 10.16
N PRO A 42 -24.06 4.55 9.81
CA PRO A 42 -24.65 3.40 10.47
C PRO A 42 -23.82 2.14 10.20
N TYR A 43 -23.56 1.37 11.24
CA TYR A 43 -22.93 0.06 11.11
C TYR A 43 -23.88 -0.96 10.53
N THR A 44 -23.34 -1.91 9.77
CA THR A 44 -24.11 -3.12 9.44
C THR A 44 -24.31 -3.96 10.70
N SER A 45 -25.40 -4.74 10.76
CA SER A 45 -25.68 -5.61 11.92
C SER A 45 -24.57 -6.61 12.22
N ILE A 46 -23.75 -6.98 11.22
CA ILE A 46 -22.61 -7.88 11.38
C ILE A 46 -21.40 -7.12 11.98
N THR A 47 -21.11 -5.93 11.45
CA THR A 47 -20.04 -5.07 11.94
C THR A 47 -20.31 -4.67 13.39
N GLU A 48 -21.54 -4.24 13.71
CA GLU A 48 -21.94 -3.82 15.05
C GLU A 48 -21.77 -4.96 16.07
N LYS A 49 -22.28 -6.15 15.78
CA LYS A 49 -22.10 -7.33 16.66
C LYS A 49 -20.63 -7.68 16.88
N SER A 50 -19.80 -7.48 15.86
CA SER A 50 -18.36 -7.71 15.96
C SER A 50 -17.67 -6.66 16.81
N LEU A 51 -18.08 -5.39 16.70
CA LEU A 51 -17.58 -4.28 17.49
C LEU A 51 -17.99 -4.39 18.95
N VAL A 52 -19.23 -4.80 19.25
CA VAL A 52 -19.71 -5.05 20.62
C VAL A 52 -18.80 -6.06 21.31
N LYS A 53 -18.60 -7.23 20.69
CA LYS A 53 -17.68 -8.25 21.22
C LYS A 53 -16.25 -7.74 21.37
N LEU A 54 -15.77 -6.97 20.41
CA LEU A 54 -14.42 -6.41 20.48
C LEU A 54 -14.29 -5.39 21.63
N VAL A 55 -15.32 -4.58 21.87
CA VAL A 55 -15.37 -3.61 22.97
C VAL A 55 -15.41 -4.31 24.33
N GLU A 56 -16.23 -5.34 24.47
CA GLU A 56 -16.38 -6.12 25.72
C GLU A 56 -15.14 -6.98 26.01
N ASP A 57 -14.74 -7.82 25.05
CA ASP A 57 -13.78 -8.90 25.26
C ASP A 57 -12.32 -8.47 25.06
N TYR A 58 -12.08 -7.43 24.25
CA TYR A 58 -10.72 -7.03 23.85
C TYR A 58 -10.33 -5.65 24.39
N PHE A 59 -11.18 -4.64 24.22
CA PHE A 59 -10.88 -3.29 24.72
C PHE A 59 -11.29 -3.09 26.19
N HIS A 60 -12.17 -3.94 26.72
CA HIS A 60 -12.75 -3.85 28.06
C HIS A 60 -13.31 -2.44 28.37
N MET A 61 -13.99 -1.84 27.40
CA MET A 61 -14.62 -0.52 27.53
C MET A 61 -16.13 -0.65 27.81
N PRO A 62 -16.76 0.32 28.48
CA PRO A 62 -18.22 0.32 28.65
C PRO A 62 -18.91 0.36 27.29
N LEU A 63 -19.95 -0.44 27.10
CA LEU A 63 -20.72 -0.43 25.87
C LEU A 63 -21.45 0.91 25.69
N SER A 64 -21.06 1.63 24.65
CA SER A 64 -21.68 2.88 24.20
C SER A 64 -21.40 3.06 22.71
N GLU A 65 -22.20 3.88 22.02
CA GLU A 65 -21.94 4.24 20.62
C GLU A 65 -20.51 4.77 20.43
N THR A 66 -20.06 5.64 21.34
CA THR A 66 -18.71 6.22 21.29
C THR A 66 -17.62 5.17 21.46
N SER A 67 -17.83 4.15 22.29
CA SER A 67 -16.86 3.04 22.45
C SER A 67 -16.76 2.20 21.18
N LEU A 68 -17.88 1.97 20.49
CA LEU A 68 -17.92 1.27 19.20
C LEU A 68 -17.19 2.08 18.13
N ASP A 69 -17.42 3.39 18.06
CA ASP A 69 -16.75 4.30 17.13
C ASP A 69 -15.23 4.30 17.30
N ILE A 70 -14.77 4.41 18.55
CA ILE A 70 -13.35 4.37 18.88
C ILE A 70 -12.74 3.03 18.49
N ALA A 71 -13.39 1.92 18.85
CA ALA A 71 -12.90 0.58 18.52
C ALA A 71 -12.79 0.38 17.00
N PHE A 72 -13.79 0.85 16.25
CA PHE A 72 -13.80 0.81 14.80
C PHE A 72 -12.66 1.67 14.22
N LEU A 73 -12.53 2.92 14.64
CA LEU A 73 -11.48 3.83 14.20
C LEU A 73 -10.07 3.26 14.48
N ILE A 74 -9.82 2.80 15.71
CA ILE A 74 -8.52 2.26 16.11
C ILE A 74 -8.16 1.06 15.23
N MET A 75 -9.10 0.15 14.98
CA MET A 75 -8.79 -1.06 14.25
C MET A 75 -8.71 -0.86 12.73
N GLU A 76 -9.54 0.02 12.17
CA GLU A 76 -9.63 0.22 10.73
C GLU A 76 -8.60 1.21 10.19
N LEU A 77 -8.28 2.28 10.94
CA LEU A 77 -7.41 3.36 10.46
C LEU A 77 -6.04 2.88 9.95
N PRO A 78 -5.30 1.97 10.64
CA PRO A 78 -4.08 1.40 10.11
C PRO A 78 -4.30 0.74 8.74
N LEU A 79 -5.38 -0.01 8.56
CA LEU A 79 -5.67 -0.69 7.30
C LEU A 79 -6.02 0.30 6.19
N LEU A 80 -6.77 1.36 6.51
CA LEU A 80 -7.06 2.45 5.59
C LEU A 80 -5.78 3.15 5.11
N ILE A 81 -4.83 3.40 6.03
CA ILE A 81 -3.49 3.92 5.68
C ILE A 81 -2.80 2.99 4.69
N GLY A 82 -2.83 1.67 4.95
CA GLY A 82 -2.26 0.67 4.05
C GLY A 82 -2.85 0.75 2.64
N VAL A 83 -4.19 0.75 2.52
CA VAL A 83 -4.89 0.87 1.23
C VAL A 83 -4.50 2.14 0.50
N LEU A 84 -4.60 3.29 1.15
CA LEU A 84 -4.35 4.57 0.49
C LEU A 84 -2.87 4.75 0.13
N ALA A 85 -1.95 4.29 0.97
CA ALA A 85 -0.53 4.29 0.64
C ALA A 85 -0.25 3.44 -0.61
N THR A 86 -0.93 2.29 -0.79
CA THR A 86 -0.70 1.43 -1.95
C THR A 86 -1.04 2.05 -3.29
N THR A 87 -1.94 3.05 -3.33
CA THR A 87 -2.20 3.81 -4.57
C THR A 87 -0.92 4.48 -5.08
N THR A 88 -0.14 5.08 -4.18
CA THR A 88 1.12 5.74 -4.52
C THR A 88 2.24 4.73 -4.76
N THR A 89 2.35 3.71 -3.89
CA THR A 89 3.47 2.75 -3.93
C THR A 89 3.40 1.76 -5.09
N THR A 90 2.24 1.55 -5.70
CA THR A 90 2.10 0.75 -6.93
C THR A 90 2.24 1.62 -8.18
N THR A 91 1.66 2.82 -8.15
CA THR A 91 1.64 3.73 -9.31
C THR A 91 3.02 4.29 -9.64
N ILE A 92 3.80 4.77 -8.68
CA ILE A 92 5.08 5.43 -8.96
C ILE A 92 6.12 4.47 -9.56
N PRO A 93 6.33 3.25 -9.02
CA PRO A 93 7.25 2.28 -9.64
C PRO A 93 6.81 1.88 -11.05
N LEU A 94 5.52 1.61 -11.25
CA LEU A 94 4.99 1.24 -12.56
C LEU A 94 5.19 2.36 -13.58
N LYS A 95 4.85 3.61 -13.24
CA LYS A 95 5.10 4.80 -14.08
C LYS A 95 6.55 4.92 -14.49
N THR A 96 7.47 4.61 -13.57
CA THR A 96 8.91 4.69 -13.84
C THR A 96 9.34 3.62 -14.84
N ILE A 97 8.90 2.36 -14.66
CA ILE A 97 9.22 1.26 -15.59
C ILE A 97 8.64 1.54 -16.99
N LEU A 98 7.40 2.00 -17.06
CA LEU A 98 6.75 2.34 -18.33
C LEU A 98 7.48 3.49 -19.04
N TYR A 99 7.90 4.52 -18.30
CA TYR A 99 8.70 5.61 -18.85
C TYR A 99 10.01 5.12 -19.47
N GLU A 100 10.74 4.22 -18.80
CA GLU A 100 11.97 3.66 -19.37
C GLU A 100 11.70 2.84 -20.64
N LYS A 101 10.60 2.09 -20.65
CA LYS A 101 10.21 1.27 -21.80
C LYS A 101 9.87 2.13 -23.01
N VAL A 102 9.03 3.16 -22.83
CA VAL A 102 8.59 4.06 -23.91
C VAL A 102 9.73 4.91 -24.45
N SER A 103 10.63 5.37 -23.57
CA SER A 103 11.77 6.19 -23.99
C SER A 103 12.90 5.40 -24.65
N GLY A 104 12.77 4.06 -24.75
CA GLY A 104 13.82 3.16 -25.23
C GLY A 104 15.05 3.06 -24.32
N ASN A 105 14.99 3.63 -23.12
CA ASN A 105 16.10 3.61 -22.17
C ASN A 105 16.41 2.19 -21.69
N ILE A 106 15.39 1.31 -21.58
CA ILE A 106 15.61 -0.10 -21.22
C ILE A 106 16.54 -0.78 -22.22
N GLU A 107 16.35 -0.53 -23.51
CA GLU A 107 17.16 -1.13 -24.58
C GLU A 107 18.62 -0.64 -24.50
N ILE A 108 18.81 0.67 -24.29
CA ILE A 108 20.13 1.31 -24.13
C ILE A 108 20.84 0.82 -22.86
N ILE A 109 20.11 0.72 -21.74
CA ILE A 109 20.68 0.27 -20.47
C ILE A 109 21.04 -1.21 -20.56
N LEU A 110 20.24 -2.05 -21.22
CA LEU A 110 20.56 -3.47 -21.40
C LEU A 110 21.64 -3.72 -22.46
N SER A 111 21.88 -2.78 -23.38
CA SER A 111 23.03 -2.85 -24.30
C SER A 111 24.33 -2.43 -23.62
N TYR A 112 24.28 -1.48 -22.68
CA TYR A 112 25.46 -0.96 -21.97
C TYR A 112 25.80 -1.77 -20.71
N CYS A 113 24.78 -2.17 -19.93
CA CYS A 113 24.94 -3.01 -18.75
C CYS A 113 24.90 -4.49 -19.15
N ARG A 114 26.06 -5.15 -19.09
CA ARG A 114 26.19 -6.60 -19.33
C ARG A 114 25.29 -7.46 -18.42
N ASN A 115 24.81 -6.93 -17.29
CA ASN A 115 24.07 -7.71 -16.29
C ASN A 115 22.68 -7.11 -15.98
N ILE A 116 21.63 -7.74 -16.53
CA ILE A 116 20.22 -7.45 -16.24
C ILE A 116 19.88 -7.45 -14.75
N ASN A 117 20.60 -8.25 -13.95
CA ASN A 117 20.37 -8.34 -12.51
C ASN A 117 20.67 -7.01 -11.80
N GLU A 118 21.60 -6.19 -12.31
CA GLU A 118 21.90 -4.89 -11.71
C GLU A 118 20.77 -3.88 -11.93
N PHE A 119 20.17 -3.89 -13.12
CA PHE A 119 18.98 -3.09 -13.45
C PHE A 119 17.79 -3.48 -12.56
N ILE A 120 17.50 -4.78 -12.47
CA ILE A 120 16.41 -5.30 -11.63
C ILE A 120 16.63 -4.91 -10.16
N LYS A 121 17.82 -5.17 -9.62
CA LYS A 121 18.17 -4.79 -8.24
C LYS A 121 18.02 -3.28 -8.01
N ALA A 122 18.45 -2.45 -8.96
CA ALA A 122 18.33 -1.00 -8.85
C ALA A 122 16.87 -0.53 -8.80
N ILE A 123 16.00 -1.09 -9.65
CA ILE A 123 14.57 -0.78 -9.66
C ILE A 123 13.89 -1.25 -8.38
N PHE A 124 14.16 -2.48 -7.94
CA PHE A 124 13.59 -3.02 -6.70
C PHE A 124 13.98 -2.21 -5.48
N LEU A 125 15.26 -1.92 -5.29
CA LEU A 125 15.73 -1.12 -4.16
C LEU A 125 15.16 0.30 -4.17
N SER A 126 15.06 0.91 -5.37
CA SER A 126 14.46 2.24 -5.51
C SER A 126 12.96 2.21 -5.18
N THR A 127 12.27 1.15 -5.61
CA THR A 127 10.85 0.91 -5.32
C THR A 127 10.63 0.78 -3.82
N ILE A 128 11.40 -0.07 -3.13
CA ILE A 128 11.34 -0.25 -1.67
C ILE A 128 11.51 1.10 -0.97
N THR A 129 12.50 1.90 -1.36
CA THR A 129 12.79 3.19 -0.74
C THR A 129 11.60 4.16 -0.87
N VAL A 130 11.03 4.27 -2.07
CA VAL A 130 9.90 5.17 -2.33
C VAL A 130 8.62 4.66 -1.68
N SER A 131 8.41 3.34 -1.66
CA SER A 131 7.27 2.72 -0.97
C SER A 131 7.30 2.99 0.54
N LEU A 132 8.46 2.89 1.18
CA LEU A 132 8.63 3.19 2.59
C LEU A 132 8.45 4.68 2.89
N LEU A 133 8.94 5.57 2.01
CA LEU A 133 8.73 7.01 2.16
C LEU A 133 7.24 7.37 2.03
N ALA A 134 6.55 6.84 1.03
CA ALA A 134 5.12 7.05 0.85
C ALA A 134 4.36 6.53 2.06
N TYR A 135 4.60 5.27 2.47
CA TYR A 135 4.02 4.70 3.69
C TYR A 135 4.22 5.61 4.90
N PHE A 136 5.46 6.06 5.14
CA PHE A 136 5.77 6.95 6.26
C PHE A 136 4.95 8.24 6.23
N LEU A 137 4.80 8.88 5.07
CA LEU A 137 3.98 10.09 4.94
C LEU A 137 2.49 9.82 5.24
N TYR A 138 1.91 8.75 4.70
CA TYR A 138 0.53 8.38 5.02
C TYR A 138 0.35 8.03 6.50
N SER A 139 1.35 7.37 7.10
CA SER A 139 1.34 7.04 8.52
C SER A 139 1.39 8.26 9.42
N LEU A 140 2.17 9.28 9.06
CA LEU A 140 2.19 10.55 9.78
C LEU A 140 0.81 11.23 9.77
N VAL A 141 0.15 11.27 8.60
CA VAL A 141 -1.20 11.83 8.47
C VAL A 141 -2.19 11.00 9.28
N GLY A 142 -2.11 9.66 9.23
CA GLY A 142 -2.96 8.79 10.04
C GLY A 142 -2.81 9.01 11.54
N LEU A 143 -1.58 9.08 12.05
CA LEU A 143 -1.32 9.39 13.46
C LEU A 143 -1.81 10.80 13.84
N ALA A 144 -1.60 11.79 12.97
CA ALA A 144 -2.14 13.12 13.16
C ALA A 144 -3.68 13.13 13.18
N THR A 145 -4.33 12.25 12.41
CA THR A 145 -5.79 12.08 12.41
C THR A 145 -6.29 11.53 13.75
N ILE A 146 -5.56 10.59 14.38
CA ILE A 146 -5.88 10.12 15.73
C ILE A 146 -5.78 11.26 16.74
N LEU A 147 -4.69 12.04 16.69
CA LEU A 147 -4.51 13.19 17.57
C LEU A 147 -5.61 14.23 17.35
N GLY A 148 -5.96 14.51 16.10
CA GLY A 148 -7.06 15.40 15.74
C GLY A 148 -8.41 14.89 16.25
N TYR A 149 -8.69 13.60 16.13
CA TYR A 149 -9.91 12.98 16.66
C TYR A 149 -10.03 13.17 18.18
N LYS A 150 -8.93 12.93 18.92
CA LYS A 150 -8.89 13.17 20.37
C LYS A 150 -9.18 14.63 20.73
N LEU A 151 -8.59 15.57 19.99
CA LEU A 151 -8.76 17.01 20.22
C LEU A 151 -10.18 17.50 19.89
N ILE A 152 -10.76 17.05 18.76
CA ILE A 152 -12.07 17.51 18.29
C ILE A 152 -13.20 16.95 19.16
N TYR A 153 -13.13 15.67 19.52
CA TYR A 153 -14.20 14.98 20.24
C TYR A 153 -13.96 14.86 21.75
N GLY A 154 -12.81 15.31 22.26
CA GLY A 154 -12.48 15.28 23.69
C GLY A 154 -12.38 13.87 24.27
N VAL A 155 -12.13 12.86 23.43
CA VAL A 155 -12.10 11.45 23.83
C VAL A 155 -10.65 11.03 24.08
N GLU A 156 -10.37 10.54 25.29
CA GLU A 156 -9.10 9.89 25.59
C GLU A 156 -9.19 8.36 25.45
N PHE A 157 -8.28 7.77 24.69
CA PHE A 157 -8.13 6.33 24.56
C PHE A 157 -6.67 5.95 24.33
N GLN A 158 -6.33 4.72 24.73
CA GLN A 158 -5.01 4.14 24.46
C GLN A 158 -5.06 3.27 23.20
N LEU A 159 -3.96 3.29 22.45
CA LEU A 159 -3.82 2.43 21.27
C LEU A 159 -3.35 1.04 21.70
N PRO A 160 -4.07 -0.03 21.34
CA PRO A 160 -3.69 -1.39 21.72
C PRO A 160 -2.46 -1.86 20.93
N SER A 161 -1.78 -2.90 21.41
CA SER A 161 -0.63 -3.51 20.70
C SER A 161 -0.98 -3.95 19.28
N THR A 162 -2.21 -4.40 19.04
CA THR A 162 -2.72 -4.76 17.71
C THR A 162 -2.69 -3.60 16.74
N PHE A 163 -2.97 -2.36 17.18
CA PHE A 163 -2.83 -1.17 16.35
C PHE A 163 -1.40 -1.05 15.81
N TYR A 164 -0.42 -1.14 16.71
CA TYR A 164 1.00 -1.02 16.35
C TYR A 164 1.47 -2.18 15.48
N ALA A 165 0.98 -3.40 15.72
CA ALA A 165 1.31 -4.56 14.89
C ALA A 165 0.79 -4.40 13.45
N ILE A 166 -0.45 -3.93 13.28
CA ILE A 166 -1.00 -3.71 11.94
C ILE A 166 -0.27 -2.55 11.26
N MET A 167 -0.12 -1.45 11.99
CA MET A 167 0.49 -0.23 11.49
C MET A 167 1.96 -0.45 11.10
N PHE A 168 2.79 -0.96 12.00
CA PHE A 168 4.25 -0.97 11.82
C PHE A 168 4.83 -2.31 11.38
N ILE A 169 4.04 -3.40 11.37
CA ILE A 169 4.50 -4.71 10.91
C ILE A 169 3.74 -5.12 9.64
N LEU A 170 2.41 -5.23 9.72
CA LEU A 170 1.61 -5.74 8.60
C LEU A 170 1.65 -4.81 7.38
N ASN A 171 1.35 -3.53 7.56
CA ASN A 171 1.28 -2.57 6.47
C ASN A 171 2.58 -2.44 5.68
N PRO A 172 3.77 -2.29 6.31
CA PRO A 172 5.03 -2.29 5.57
C PRO A 172 5.21 -3.54 4.72
N ILE A 173 4.94 -4.73 5.25
CA ILE A 173 5.09 -6.00 4.52
C ILE A 173 4.11 -6.06 3.33
N ILE A 174 2.84 -5.66 3.54
CA ILE A 174 1.84 -5.59 2.48
C ILE A 174 2.22 -4.58 1.40
N ILE A 175 2.70 -3.40 1.77
CA ILE A 175 3.13 -2.37 0.83
C ILE A 175 4.32 -2.84 0.00
N LEU A 176 5.26 -3.56 0.61
CA LEU A 176 6.38 -4.18 -0.10
C LEU A 176 5.91 -5.28 -1.06
N LEU A 177 4.92 -6.10 -0.65
CA LEU A 177 4.29 -7.08 -1.53
C LEU A 177 3.61 -6.41 -2.73
N SER A 178 2.73 -5.43 -2.49
CA SER A 178 2.02 -4.69 -3.53
C SER A 178 2.96 -4.00 -4.50
N SER A 179 3.97 -3.28 -3.99
CA SER A 179 4.94 -2.59 -4.85
C SER A 179 5.82 -3.58 -5.63
N SER A 180 6.17 -4.74 -5.05
CA SER A 180 6.87 -5.80 -5.77
C SER A 180 6.01 -6.40 -6.88
N LEU A 181 4.74 -6.65 -6.63
CA LEU A 181 3.79 -7.12 -7.65
C LEU A 181 3.63 -6.10 -8.78
N ALA A 182 3.52 -4.81 -8.45
CA ALA A 182 3.42 -3.73 -9.43
C ALA A 182 4.64 -3.65 -10.36
N VAL A 183 5.83 -4.03 -9.87
CA VAL A 183 7.05 -4.13 -10.68
C VAL A 183 7.11 -5.44 -11.47
N LEU A 184 6.67 -6.55 -10.90
CA LEU A 184 6.86 -7.88 -11.49
C LEU A 184 5.84 -8.27 -12.53
N VAL A 185 4.56 -7.98 -12.28
CA VAL A 185 3.47 -8.25 -13.21
C VAL A 185 3.75 -7.68 -14.61
N PRO A 186 4.11 -6.39 -14.79
CA PRO A 186 4.38 -5.84 -16.11
C PRO A 186 5.62 -6.44 -16.78
N VAL A 187 6.58 -6.96 -16.02
CA VAL A 187 7.80 -7.54 -16.59
C VAL A 187 7.59 -9.00 -17.00
N ILE A 188 6.87 -9.78 -16.20
CA ILE A 188 6.61 -11.21 -16.49
C ILE A 188 5.51 -11.35 -17.54
N LYS A 189 4.47 -10.51 -17.48
CA LYS A 189 3.36 -10.49 -18.45
C LYS A 189 3.15 -9.07 -19.00
N PRO A 190 3.93 -8.66 -20.00
CA PRO A 190 3.80 -7.35 -20.62
C PRO A 190 2.39 -7.05 -21.16
N SER A 191 1.66 -8.08 -21.59
CA SER A 191 0.28 -7.97 -22.08
C SER A 191 -0.73 -7.52 -21.02
N ILE A 192 -0.44 -7.70 -19.73
CA ILE A 192 -1.29 -7.23 -18.63
C ILE A 192 -1.03 -5.75 -18.33
N ALA A 193 0.16 -5.26 -18.70
CA ALA A 193 0.54 -3.86 -18.57
C ALA A 193 0.27 -3.04 -19.83
N SER A 194 -0.11 -3.68 -20.95
CA SER A 194 -0.27 -3.06 -22.27
C SER A 194 -1.65 -2.43 -22.52
N ILE A 195 -2.45 -2.18 -21.48
CA ILE A 195 -3.67 -1.39 -21.63
C ILE A 195 -3.28 0.09 -21.61
N GLU A 196 -3.16 0.63 -22.82
CA GLU A 196 -2.94 2.03 -23.25
C GLU A 196 -1.66 2.73 -22.75
N PHE A 197 -0.62 2.61 -23.58
CA PHE A 197 0.58 3.48 -23.54
C PHE A 197 0.28 4.98 -23.75
N SER A 198 -0.92 5.34 -24.21
CA SER A 198 -1.36 6.72 -24.46
C SER A 198 -2.12 7.34 -23.27
N SER A 199 -2.67 6.53 -22.37
CA SER A 199 -3.38 7.02 -21.19
C SER A 199 -2.84 6.32 -19.94
N LEU A 200 -2.16 7.08 -19.08
CA LEU A 200 -1.88 6.68 -17.69
C LEU A 200 -3.19 6.61 -16.89
N SER A 201 -4.16 5.84 -17.36
CA SER A 201 -5.44 5.67 -16.70
C SER A 201 -5.24 4.85 -15.44
N SER A 202 -5.98 5.21 -14.41
CA SER A 202 -6.15 4.48 -13.15
C SER A 202 -6.66 3.05 -13.31
N ASN A 203 -6.93 2.59 -14.55
CA ASN A 203 -7.54 1.31 -14.87
C ASN A 203 -6.52 0.24 -15.31
N ASN A 204 -5.23 0.45 -15.06
CA ASN A 204 -4.23 -0.56 -15.40
C ASN A 204 -4.45 -1.84 -14.55
N PRO A 205 -4.70 -3.01 -15.18
CA PRO A 205 -4.97 -4.25 -14.46
C PRO A 205 -3.82 -4.66 -13.52
N ALA A 206 -2.57 -4.30 -13.86
CA ALA A 206 -1.43 -4.56 -13.00
C ALA A 206 -1.49 -3.76 -11.68
N ILE A 207 -2.01 -2.52 -11.70
CA ILE A 207 -2.22 -1.71 -10.50
C ILE A 207 -3.32 -2.34 -9.64
N LEU A 208 -4.44 -2.75 -10.25
CA LEU A 208 -5.54 -3.39 -9.53
C LEU A 208 -5.10 -4.71 -8.88
N LEU A 209 -4.38 -5.56 -9.62
CA LEU A 209 -3.84 -6.82 -9.08
C LEU A 209 -2.85 -6.57 -7.94
N ALA A 210 -1.94 -5.61 -8.11
CA ALA A 210 -0.95 -5.24 -7.11
C ALA A 210 -1.58 -4.61 -5.86
N SER A 211 -2.70 -3.89 -6.00
CA SER A 211 -3.43 -3.25 -4.91
C SER A 211 -4.47 -4.16 -4.25
N SER A 212 -4.72 -5.35 -4.81
CA SER A 212 -5.72 -6.26 -4.25
C SER A 212 -5.43 -6.74 -2.83
N PRO A 213 -4.18 -7.03 -2.39
CA PRO A 213 -3.92 -7.50 -1.04
C PRO A 213 -4.41 -6.55 0.08
N PRO A 214 -4.05 -5.24 0.11
CA PRO A 214 -4.55 -4.32 1.13
C PRO A 214 -6.05 -4.06 1.00
N ILE A 215 -6.61 -4.02 -0.22
CA ILE A 215 -8.05 -3.79 -0.43
C ILE A 215 -8.87 -4.94 0.15
N ILE A 216 -8.50 -6.19 -0.15
CA ILE A 216 -9.18 -7.37 0.39
C ILE A 216 -9.08 -7.38 1.91
N LEU A 217 -7.88 -7.09 2.44
CA LEU A 217 -7.65 -7.04 3.88
C LEU A 217 -8.54 -5.99 4.57
N PHE A 218 -8.62 -4.80 3.99
CA PHE A 218 -9.47 -3.72 4.49
C PHE A 218 -10.94 -4.12 4.48
N VAL A 219 -11.47 -4.62 3.36
CA VAL A 219 -12.87 -5.05 3.25
C VAL A 219 -13.21 -6.13 4.29
N ILE A 220 -12.35 -7.13 4.47
CA ILE A 220 -12.56 -8.18 5.47
C ILE A 220 -12.59 -7.59 6.88
N ALA A 221 -11.66 -6.68 7.19
CA ALA A 221 -11.55 -6.05 8.49
C ALA A 221 -12.73 -5.13 8.81
N THR A 222 -13.21 -4.35 7.84
CA THR A 222 -14.40 -3.49 7.99
C THR A 222 -15.67 -4.31 8.23
N LEU A 223 -15.82 -5.45 7.54
CA LEU A 223 -16.98 -6.34 7.71
C LEU A 223 -16.91 -7.17 8.99
N PHE A 224 -15.72 -7.58 9.40
CA PHE A 224 -15.51 -8.43 10.58
C PHE A 224 -14.38 -7.93 11.52
N PRO A 225 -14.57 -6.79 12.19
CA PRO A 225 -13.54 -6.19 13.06
C PRO A 225 -13.02 -7.12 14.16
N LEU A 226 -13.84 -8.05 14.63
CA LEU A 226 -13.50 -9.02 15.68
C LEU A 226 -12.29 -9.89 15.31
N TYR A 227 -12.02 -10.12 14.03
CA TYR A 227 -10.87 -10.93 13.59
C TYR A 227 -9.57 -10.14 13.49
N ILE A 228 -9.61 -8.81 13.57
CA ILE A 228 -8.44 -7.94 13.39
C ILE A 228 -7.28 -8.30 14.36
N PRO A 229 -7.51 -8.59 15.66
CA PRO A 229 -6.44 -9.05 16.54
C PRO A 229 -5.76 -10.35 16.06
N LYS A 230 -6.53 -11.32 15.54
CA LYS A 230 -5.98 -12.55 14.97
C LYS A 230 -5.23 -12.27 13.67
N MET A 231 -5.77 -11.39 12.82
CA MET A 231 -5.15 -10.97 11.57
C MET A 231 -3.75 -10.36 11.81
N ALA A 232 -3.60 -9.54 12.84
CA ALA A 232 -2.33 -8.94 13.22
C ALA A 232 -1.23 -9.96 13.60
N ILE A 233 -1.62 -11.18 13.99
CA ILE A 233 -0.69 -12.26 14.35
C ILE A 233 -0.37 -13.14 13.12
N TYR A 234 -1.40 -13.58 12.40
CA TYR A 234 -1.24 -14.62 11.37
C TYR A 234 -0.95 -14.08 9.96
N ILE A 235 -1.39 -12.86 9.63
CA ILE A 235 -1.25 -12.32 8.27
C ILE A 235 0.17 -11.81 7.98
N PRO A 236 0.91 -11.17 8.92
CA PRO A 236 2.29 -10.77 8.65
C PRO A 236 3.20 -11.91 8.17
N PRO A 237 3.29 -13.08 8.86
CA PRO A 237 4.15 -14.17 8.39
C PRO A 237 3.68 -14.75 7.06
N ALA A 238 2.36 -14.88 6.84
CA ALA A 238 1.81 -15.35 5.58
C ALA A 238 2.16 -14.39 4.42
N THR A 239 2.01 -13.09 4.63
CA THR A 239 2.34 -12.06 3.63
C THR A 239 3.84 -12.03 3.35
N ALA A 240 4.68 -12.17 4.38
CA ALA A 240 6.13 -12.26 4.22
C ALA A 240 6.54 -13.50 3.40
N LEU A 241 5.89 -14.64 3.63
CA LEU A 241 6.10 -15.86 2.85
C LEU A 241 5.70 -15.66 1.39
N ILE A 242 4.52 -15.07 1.13
CA ILE A 242 4.06 -14.76 -0.23
C ILE A 242 5.01 -13.77 -0.93
N LEU A 243 5.48 -12.75 -0.23
CA LEU A 243 6.50 -11.82 -0.73
C LEU A 243 7.80 -12.56 -1.08
N GLY A 244 8.29 -13.43 -0.20
CA GLY A 244 9.47 -14.26 -0.44
C GLY A 244 9.31 -15.15 -1.68
N MET A 245 8.18 -15.84 -1.81
CA MET A 245 7.85 -16.64 -3.00
C MET A 245 7.79 -15.79 -4.27
N THR A 246 7.18 -14.61 -4.19
CA THR A 246 7.06 -13.66 -5.31
C THR A 246 8.44 -13.22 -5.81
N LEU A 247 9.35 -12.89 -4.89
CA LEU A 247 10.74 -12.51 -5.22
C LEU A 247 11.57 -13.68 -5.77
N LEU A 248 11.32 -14.91 -5.29
CA LEU A 248 11.97 -16.11 -5.84
C LEU A 248 11.50 -16.42 -7.26
N ILE A 249 10.19 -16.33 -7.51
CA ILE A 249 9.61 -16.49 -8.85
C ILE A 249 10.16 -15.42 -9.80
N ALA A 250 10.24 -14.16 -9.34
CA ALA A 250 10.86 -13.07 -10.08
C ALA A 250 12.28 -13.40 -10.52
N LYS A 251 13.13 -13.86 -9.59
CA LYS A 251 14.52 -14.24 -9.90
C LYS A 251 14.61 -15.30 -11.00
N ARG A 252 13.66 -16.23 -11.07
CA ARG A 252 13.65 -17.31 -12.09
C ARG A 252 13.04 -16.89 -13.43
N THR A 253 12.11 -15.95 -13.44
CA THR A 253 11.29 -15.61 -14.62
C THR A 253 11.75 -14.35 -15.35
N LEU A 254 12.44 -13.43 -14.67
CA LEU A 254 12.96 -12.20 -15.27
C LEU A 254 14.07 -12.50 -16.28
N ARG A 255 13.77 -12.42 -17.58
CA ARG A 255 14.71 -12.58 -18.69
C ARG A 255 14.83 -11.29 -19.49
N ARG A 256 16.00 -11.08 -20.11
CA ARG A 256 16.30 -9.90 -20.95
C ARG A 256 15.26 -9.69 -22.04
N ASP A 257 14.85 -10.77 -22.68
CA ASP A 257 13.97 -10.73 -23.84
C ASP A 257 12.54 -10.28 -23.48
N LEU A 258 12.10 -10.51 -22.23
CA LEU A 258 10.77 -10.11 -21.77
C LEU A 258 10.65 -8.60 -21.52
N LEU A 259 11.74 -7.94 -21.10
CA LEU A 259 11.78 -6.50 -20.86
C LEU A 259 11.80 -5.68 -22.16
N VAL A 260 12.40 -6.23 -23.22
CA VAL A 260 12.61 -5.54 -24.50
C VAL A 260 11.47 -5.83 -25.49
N LYS A 261 10.67 -6.89 -25.27
CA LYS A 261 9.58 -7.24 -26.18
C LYS A 261 8.55 -6.09 -26.26
N ARG A 262 8.44 -5.49 -27.46
CA ARG A 262 7.35 -4.61 -27.85
C ARG A 262 6.14 -5.51 -28.11
N SER A 263 5.17 -5.43 -27.20
CA SER A 263 3.84 -6.01 -27.35
C SER A 263 2.93 -4.96 -27.97
#